data_AF-A0A3R6Y928-F1
#
_entry.id   AF-A0A3R6Y928-F1
#
_cell.length_a   1.000
_cell.length_b   1.000
_cell.length_c   1.000
_cell.angle_alpha   90.00
_cell.angle_beta   90.00
_cell.angle_gamma   90.00
#
_symmetry.space_group_name_H-M   'P 1'
#
loop_
_entity.id
_entity.type
_entity.pdbx_description
1 polymer ?
#
loop_
_entity_poly.entity_id
_entity_poly.type
_entity_poly.pdbx_seq_one_letter_code
_entity_poly.pdbx_strand_id
1 'polypeptide(L)'
;MLLQQVSLSRPWEGEYGKVMTIWAEVATELNRMPGFSMVKKPGALKTRFEYLLAKHEKGESASLRKSGTTEEYSERDQLLTDIKLRVDDFAENEAVRKDAAKRKLEGIENSGLIMRQLAMAELEMSAKKTEDAEITPIKRRKKSKKPAPTLDIASLMGIIREGIEDKERREAQRLQYDREQANRHAEQLAAQQRVLVDLVAAIAKKLKNKNI
;
A
#
# COMPACT_ATOMS: atom_id res chain seq x y z
N MET A 1 11.95 -7.74 -24.88
CA MET A 1 10.90 -8.77 -25.04
C MET A 1 10.59 -9.50 -23.73
N LEU A 2 11.28 -10.59 -23.33
CA LEU A 2 10.95 -11.31 -22.09
C LEU A 2 10.94 -10.40 -20.85
N LEU A 3 12.00 -9.63 -20.64
CA LEU A 3 12.12 -8.75 -19.49
C LEU A 3 11.08 -7.62 -19.48
N GLN A 4 10.77 -7.07 -20.66
CA GLN A 4 9.71 -6.06 -20.82
C GLN A 4 8.37 -6.67 -20.40
N GLN A 5 8.02 -7.87 -20.89
CA GLN A 5 6.78 -8.54 -20.52
C GLN A 5 6.72 -8.89 -19.04
N VAL A 6 7.83 -9.36 -18.46
CA VAL A 6 7.93 -9.66 -17.02
C VAL A 6 7.79 -8.38 -16.18
N SER A 7 8.35 -7.27 -16.64
CA SER A 7 8.18 -5.96 -15.99
C SER A 7 6.73 -5.47 -16.03
N LEU A 8 5.99 -5.76 -17.12
CA LEU A 8 4.58 -5.39 -17.27
C LEU A 8 3.65 -6.29 -16.44
N SER A 9 3.82 -7.60 -16.53
CA SER A 9 2.94 -8.59 -15.87
C SER A 9 3.26 -8.78 -14.38
N ARG A 10 4.44 -8.34 -13.92
CA ARG A 10 4.91 -8.40 -12.52
C ARG A 10 4.61 -9.75 -11.83
N PRO A 11 5.14 -10.88 -12.33
CA PRO A 11 4.77 -12.21 -11.83
C PRO A 11 5.04 -12.44 -10.34
N TRP A 12 5.96 -11.68 -9.73
CA TRP A 12 6.28 -11.75 -8.30
C TRP A 12 5.19 -11.12 -7.41
N GLU A 13 4.34 -10.26 -7.96
CA GLU A 13 3.20 -9.67 -7.23
C GLU A 13 1.98 -10.59 -7.16
N GLY A 14 2.04 -11.74 -7.85
CA GLY A 14 0.96 -12.71 -7.88
C GLY A 14 0.63 -13.26 -6.49
N GLU A 15 -0.66 -13.38 -6.20
CA GLU A 15 -1.13 -14.07 -4.99
C GLU A 15 -0.59 -15.50 -4.91
N TYR A 16 -0.53 -16.04 -3.69
CA TYR A 16 -0.08 -17.41 -3.46
C TYR A 16 -0.84 -18.40 -4.37
N GLY A 17 -0.09 -19.21 -5.12
CA GLY A 17 -0.63 -20.16 -6.10
C GLY A 17 -0.98 -19.59 -7.47
N LYS A 18 -1.02 -18.26 -7.66
CA LYS A 18 -1.35 -17.62 -8.95
C LYS A 18 -0.14 -17.22 -9.78
N VAL A 19 1.06 -17.22 -9.20
CA VAL A 19 2.31 -16.84 -9.89
C VAL A 19 2.49 -17.57 -11.22
N MET A 20 2.24 -18.88 -11.27
CA MET A 20 2.38 -19.66 -12.51
C MET A 20 1.30 -19.35 -13.56
N THR A 21 0.12 -18.88 -13.14
CA THR A 21 -0.91 -18.37 -14.04
C THR A 21 -0.42 -17.11 -14.74
N ILE A 22 0.20 -16.18 -14.00
CA ILE A 22 0.79 -14.97 -14.58
C ILE A 22 1.93 -15.34 -15.56
N TRP A 23 2.76 -16.32 -15.22
CA TRP A 23 3.77 -16.83 -16.18
C TRP A 23 3.14 -17.46 -17.43
N ALA A 24 1.94 -18.02 -17.34
CA ALA A 24 1.21 -18.54 -18.49
C ALA A 24 0.69 -17.41 -19.40
N GLU A 25 0.25 -16.30 -18.81
CA GLU A 25 -0.10 -15.09 -19.55
C GLU A 25 1.12 -14.47 -20.24
N VAL A 26 2.26 -14.35 -19.52
CA VAL A 26 3.54 -13.92 -20.11
C VAL A 26 3.92 -14.81 -21.30
N ALA A 27 3.80 -16.13 -21.17
CA ALA A 27 4.08 -17.05 -22.26
C ALA A 27 3.14 -16.82 -23.46
N THR A 28 1.85 -16.66 -23.19
CA THR A 28 0.83 -16.40 -24.22
C THR A 28 1.15 -15.13 -25.00
N GLU A 29 1.51 -14.05 -24.31
CA GLU A 29 1.80 -12.77 -24.93
C GLU A 29 3.11 -12.79 -25.73
N LEU A 30 4.17 -13.42 -25.19
CA LEU A 30 5.41 -13.61 -25.94
C LEU A 30 5.20 -14.45 -27.20
N ASN A 31 4.34 -15.48 -27.15
CA ASN A 31 4.05 -16.34 -28.30
C ASN A 31 3.18 -15.64 -29.38
N ARG A 32 2.48 -14.55 -29.05
CA ARG A 32 1.71 -13.74 -30.02
C ARG A 32 2.58 -12.79 -30.83
N MET A 33 3.79 -12.48 -30.37
CA MET A 33 4.63 -11.47 -31.01
C MET A 33 5.36 -12.02 -32.25
N PRO A 34 5.22 -11.37 -33.42
CA PRO A 34 5.95 -11.77 -34.63
C PRO A 34 7.45 -11.58 -34.41
N GLY A 35 8.23 -12.66 -34.57
CA GLY A 35 9.67 -12.69 -34.26
C GLY A 35 10.04 -13.62 -33.09
N PHE A 36 9.05 -14.13 -32.34
CA PHE A 36 9.25 -15.15 -31.31
C PHE A 36 8.92 -16.54 -31.88
N SER A 37 9.89 -17.21 -32.50
CA SER A 37 9.66 -18.44 -33.29
C SER A 37 9.43 -19.73 -32.48
N MET A 38 9.44 -19.67 -31.14
CA MET A 38 9.22 -20.84 -30.29
C MET A 38 8.10 -20.63 -29.29
N VAL A 39 7.18 -21.59 -29.23
CA VAL A 39 6.22 -21.74 -28.12
C VAL A 39 7.00 -21.98 -26.84
N LYS A 40 7.14 -20.95 -26.01
CA LYS A 40 7.81 -21.08 -24.72
C LYS A 40 6.81 -21.57 -23.67
N LYS A 41 7.22 -22.56 -22.87
CA LYS A 41 6.45 -23.00 -21.70
C LYS A 41 6.63 -21.99 -20.54
N PRO A 42 5.60 -21.74 -19.72
CA PRO A 42 5.66 -20.78 -18.61
C PRO A 42 6.84 -21.02 -17.66
N GLY A 43 7.06 -22.28 -17.28
CA GLY A 43 8.17 -22.65 -16.39
C GLY A 43 9.55 -22.36 -17.00
N ALA A 44 9.72 -22.59 -18.30
CA ALA A 44 11.00 -22.31 -18.98
C ALA A 44 11.30 -20.81 -19.03
N LEU A 45 10.27 -19.96 -19.17
CA LEU A 45 10.41 -18.51 -19.10
C LEU A 45 10.78 -18.04 -17.70
N LYS A 46 10.13 -18.60 -16.68
CA LYS A 46 10.45 -18.33 -15.27
C LYS A 46 11.91 -18.66 -14.96
N THR A 47 12.35 -19.88 -15.28
CA THR A 47 13.75 -20.30 -15.08
C THR A 47 14.73 -19.41 -15.85
N ARG A 48 14.40 -19.02 -17.09
CA ARG A 48 15.24 -18.11 -17.86
C ARG A 48 15.33 -16.73 -17.21
N PHE A 49 14.23 -16.20 -16.70
CA PHE A 49 14.21 -14.93 -15.99
C PHE A 49 15.04 -14.99 -14.71
N GLU A 50 14.83 -16.01 -13.87
CA GLU A 50 15.61 -16.21 -12.63
C GLU A 50 17.11 -16.33 -12.92
N TYR A 51 17.48 -17.06 -13.97
CA TYR A 51 18.86 -17.14 -14.43
C TYR A 51 19.44 -15.77 -14.82
N LEU A 52 18.69 -14.96 -15.58
CA LEU A 52 19.14 -13.63 -16.00
C LEU A 52 19.30 -12.69 -14.81
N LEU A 53 18.38 -12.74 -13.84
CA LEU A 53 18.42 -11.92 -12.63
C LEU A 53 19.63 -12.30 -11.74
N ALA A 54 19.86 -13.60 -11.53
CA ALA A 54 20.99 -14.09 -10.74
C ALA A 54 22.35 -13.76 -11.40
N LYS A 55 22.44 -13.82 -12.74
CA LYS A 55 23.64 -13.41 -13.48
C LYS A 55 23.91 -11.91 -13.35
N HIS A 56 22.86 -11.08 -13.37
CA HIS A 56 22.95 -9.65 -13.22
C HIS A 56 23.45 -9.27 -11.82
N GLU A 57 22.90 -9.90 -10.78
CA GLU A 57 23.31 -9.69 -9.39
C GLU A 57 24.79 -10.03 -9.15
N LYS A 58 25.32 -11.05 -9.83
CA LYS A 58 26.75 -11.42 -9.77
C LYS A 58 27.68 -10.51 -10.58
N GLY A 59 27.17 -9.48 -11.25
CA GLY A 59 27.97 -8.58 -12.10
C GLY A 59 28.55 -9.28 -13.34
N GLU A 60 28.02 -10.44 -13.72
CA GLU A 60 28.53 -11.26 -14.84
C GLU A 60 28.02 -10.78 -16.21
N SER A 61 27.67 -9.49 -16.33
CA SER A 61 27.15 -8.87 -17.55
C SER A 61 28.16 -8.90 -18.71
N ALA A 62 29.46 -8.98 -18.40
CA ALA A 62 30.53 -9.18 -19.39
C ALA A 62 30.41 -10.50 -20.18
N SER A 63 29.88 -11.57 -19.57
CA SER A 63 29.75 -12.88 -20.24
C SER A 63 28.64 -12.93 -21.29
N LEU A 64 27.68 -12.00 -21.24
CA LEU A 64 26.56 -11.91 -22.18
C LEU A 64 26.89 -11.06 -23.41
N ARG A 65 28.06 -10.40 -23.46
CA ARG A 65 28.48 -9.50 -24.55
C ARG A 65 28.79 -10.19 -25.88
N LYS A 66 28.59 -11.51 -26.00
CA LYS A 66 29.06 -12.30 -27.15
C LYS A 66 28.21 -12.16 -28.43
N SER A 67 27.04 -11.50 -28.44
CA SER A 67 26.16 -11.46 -29.63
C SER A 67 25.12 -10.31 -29.65
N GLY A 68 25.50 -9.04 -29.51
CA GLY A 68 24.54 -7.94 -29.39
C GLY A 68 25.20 -6.57 -29.48
N THR A 69 24.42 -5.52 -29.72
CA THR A 69 24.93 -4.14 -29.77
C THR A 69 25.05 -3.56 -28.36
N THR A 70 25.92 -2.56 -28.19
CA THR A 70 26.13 -1.90 -26.88
C THR A 70 24.82 -1.35 -26.30
N GLU A 71 23.92 -0.84 -27.14
CA GLU A 71 22.62 -0.29 -26.74
C GLU A 71 21.66 -1.37 -26.22
N GLU A 72 21.53 -2.50 -26.92
CA GLU A 72 20.70 -3.63 -26.49
C GLU A 72 21.15 -4.19 -25.12
N TYR A 73 22.45 -4.14 -24.84
CA TYR A 73 22.96 -4.55 -23.54
C TYR A 73 22.63 -3.55 -22.43
N SER A 74 22.69 -2.26 -22.72
CA SER A 74 22.34 -1.19 -21.78
C SER A 74 20.87 -1.28 -21.36
N GLU A 75 19.96 -1.41 -22.32
CA GLU A 75 18.52 -1.52 -22.04
C GLU A 75 18.20 -2.75 -21.18
N ARG A 76 18.81 -3.89 -21.50
CA ARG A 76 18.64 -5.14 -20.74
C ARG A 76 19.12 -5.00 -19.29
N ASP A 77 20.25 -4.34 -19.07
CA ASP A 77 20.83 -4.14 -17.73
C ASP A 77 19.96 -3.19 -16.89
N GLN A 78 19.49 -2.10 -17.51
CA GLN A 78 18.55 -1.16 -16.91
C GLN A 78 17.24 -1.87 -16.51
N LEU A 79 16.67 -2.67 -17.41
CA LEU A 79 15.46 -3.44 -17.12
C LEU A 79 15.65 -4.44 -15.99
N LEU A 80 16.80 -5.13 -15.93
CA LEU A 80 17.09 -6.08 -14.84
C LEU A 80 17.26 -5.36 -13.50
N THR A 81 17.93 -4.20 -13.49
CA THR A 81 18.08 -3.35 -12.30
C THR A 81 16.72 -2.88 -11.80
N ASP A 82 15.88 -2.33 -12.68
CA ASP A 82 14.56 -1.81 -12.34
C ASP A 82 13.61 -2.93 -11.85
N ILE A 83 13.63 -4.10 -12.50
CA ILE A 83 12.86 -5.26 -12.04
C ILE A 83 13.36 -5.74 -10.67
N LYS A 84 14.68 -5.79 -10.45
CA LYS A 84 15.23 -6.24 -9.16
C LYS A 84 14.79 -5.32 -8.03
N LEU A 85 14.88 -4.00 -8.22
CA LEU A 85 14.39 -3.01 -7.25
C LEU A 85 12.92 -3.26 -6.92
N ARG A 86 12.06 -3.44 -7.93
CA ARG A 86 10.64 -3.74 -7.70
C ARG A 86 10.38 -5.06 -6.97
N VAL A 87 11.17 -6.10 -7.26
CA VAL A 87 11.07 -7.39 -6.57
C VAL A 87 11.46 -7.25 -5.10
N ASP A 88 12.53 -6.52 -4.82
CA ASP A 88 13.02 -6.29 -3.45
C ASP A 88 12.05 -5.41 -2.65
N ASP A 89 11.58 -4.32 -3.24
CA ASP A 89 10.55 -3.44 -2.64
C ASP A 89 9.28 -4.24 -2.29
N PHE A 90 8.85 -5.14 -3.19
CA PHE A 90 7.70 -5.99 -2.95
C PHE A 90 7.96 -6.95 -1.78
N ALA A 91 9.14 -7.57 -1.72
CA ALA A 91 9.52 -8.48 -0.65
C ALA A 91 9.63 -7.78 0.71
N GLU A 92 10.24 -6.59 0.77
CA GLU A 92 10.40 -5.81 2.00
C GLU A 92 9.05 -5.30 2.55
N ASN A 93 8.14 -4.90 1.65
CA ASN A 93 6.82 -4.39 2.03
C ASN A 93 5.77 -5.49 2.28
N GLU A 94 6.11 -6.79 2.26
CA GLU A 94 5.16 -7.88 2.52
C GLU A 94 4.45 -7.74 3.87
N ALA A 95 5.19 -7.42 4.94
CA ALA A 95 4.63 -7.30 6.28
C ALA A 95 3.63 -6.14 6.39
N VAL A 96 4.00 -4.99 5.82
CA VAL A 96 3.14 -3.79 5.77
C VAL A 96 1.87 -4.07 4.97
N ARG A 97 1.98 -4.77 3.83
CA ARG A 97 0.82 -5.15 3.00
C ARG A 97 -0.12 -6.11 3.74
N LYS A 98 0.41 -7.12 4.43
CA LYS A 98 -0.38 -8.06 5.24
C LYS A 98 -1.10 -7.38 6.40
N ASP A 99 -0.39 -6.50 7.11
CA ASP A 99 -0.95 -5.73 8.22
C ASP A 99 -2.04 -4.75 7.75
N ALA A 100 -1.82 -4.05 6.63
CA ALA A 100 -2.84 -3.21 6.01
C ALA A 100 -4.09 -4.00 5.58
N ALA A 101 -3.91 -5.22 5.02
CA ALA A 101 -5.02 -6.09 4.68
C ALA A 101 -5.80 -6.56 5.91
N LYS A 102 -5.08 -6.94 6.99
CA LYS A 102 -5.67 -7.33 8.27
C LYS A 102 -6.50 -6.20 8.88
N ARG A 103 -5.97 -4.98 8.95
CA ARG A 103 -6.72 -3.81 9.46
C ARG A 103 -7.99 -3.51 8.67
N LYS A 104 -7.96 -3.69 7.35
CA LYS A 104 -9.17 -3.53 6.51
C LYS A 104 -10.23 -4.56 6.86
N LEU A 105 -9.83 -5.83 7.03
CA LEU A 105 -10.75 -6.90 7.40
C LEU A 105 -11.35 -6.65 8.80
N GLU A 106 -10.51 -6.31 9.78
CA GLU A 106 -10.94 -5.95 11.13
C GLU A 106 -11.89 -4.75 11.13
N GLY A 107 -11.65 -3.74 10.27
CA GLY A 107 -12.56 -2.60 10.11
C GLY A 107 -13.94 -3.00 9.57
N ILE A 108 -13.99 -3.93 8.61
CA ILE A 108 -15.24 -4.47 8.07
C ILE A 108 -15.97 -5.30 9.13
N GLU A 109 -15.26 -6.17 9.85
CA GLU A 109 -15.85 -6.99 10.92
C GLU A 109 -16.38 -6.14 12.07
N ASN A 110 -15.61 -5.15 12.52
CA ASN A 110 -16.01 -4.25 13.60
C ASN A 110 -17.22 -3.40 13.21
N SER A 111 -17.23 -2.83 12.00
CA SER A 111 -18.40 -2.10 11.51
C SER A 111 -19.64 -3.00 11.36
N GLY A 112 -19.46 -4.25 10.92
CA GLY A 112 -20.53 -5.25 10.89
C GLY A 112 -21.09 -5.58 12.27
N LEU A 113 -20.23 -5.66 13.29
CA LEU A 113 -20.63 -5.91 14.67
C LEU A 113 -21.44 -4.74 15.24
N ILE A 114 -20.98 -3.51 15.04
CA ILE A 114 -21.71 -2.30 15.47
C ILE A 114 -23.09 -2.24 14.82
N MET A 115 -23.20 -2.50 13.51
CA MET A 115 -24.50 -2.53 12.82
C MET A 115 -25.46 -3.56 13.42
N ARG A 116 -24.96 -4.75 13.77
CA ARG A 116 -25.79 -5.78 14.43
C ARG A 116 -26.25 -5.35 15.81
N GLN A 117 -25.37 -4.75 16.61
CA GLN A 117 -25.72 -4.24 17.94
C GLN A 117 -26.78 -3.14 17.87
N LEU A 118 -26.62 -2.19 16.95
CA LEU A 118 -27.59 -1.11 16.75
C LEU A 118 -28.96 -1.65 16.33
N ALA A 119 -29.01 -2.61 15.41
CA ALA A 119 -30.26 -3.26 15.00
C ALA A 119 -30.92 -4.03 16.15
N MET A 120 -30.15 -4.75 16.98
CA MET A 120 -30.69 -5.45 18.15
C MET A 120 -31.21 -4.48 19.21
N ALA A 121 -30.53 -3.36 19.45
CA ALA A 121 -30.98 -2.31 20.36
C ALA A 121 -32.30 -1.66 19.88
N GLU A 122 -32.45 -1.43 18.56
CA GLU A 122 -33.68 -0.92 17.97
C GLU A 122 -34.86 -1.90 18.17
N LEU A 123 -34.63 -3.20 17.97
CA LEU A 123 -35.62 -4.23 18.26
C LEU A 123 -36.00 -4.27 19.75
N GLU A 124 -35.03 -4.16 20.66
CA GLU A 124 -35.30 -4.14 22.11
C GLU A 124 -36.10 -2.90 22.53
N MET A 125 -35.77 -1.71 22.00
CA MET A 125 -36.57 -0.49 22.23
C MET A 125 -37.99 -0.62 21.67
N SER A 126 -38.15 -1.33 20.55
CA SER A 126 -39.47 -1.59 19.98
C SER A 126 -40.30 -2.58 20.81
N ALA A 127 -39.65 -3.54 21.48
CA ALA A 127 -40.28 -4.52 22.37
C ALA A 127 -40.67 -3.91 23.74
N LYS A 128 -39.81 -3.09 24.36
CA LYS A 128 -40.15 -2.37 25.61
C LYS A 128 -41.34 -1.43 25.45
N LYS A 129 -41.50 -0.80 24.28
CA LYS A 129 -42.70 0.02 23.97
C LYS A 129 -44.01 -0.78 23.91
N THR A 130 -43.96 -2.11 23.83
CA THR A 130 -45.16 -2.97 23.80
C THR A 130 -45.54 -3.57 25.17
N GLU A 131 -44.68 -3.46 26.19
CA GLU A 131 -44.91 -4.10 27.51
C GLU A 131 -45.67 -3.23 28.51
N ASP A 132 -45.75 -1.90 28.30
CA ASP A 132 -46.57 -0.97 29.10
C ASP A 132 -48.05 -0.86 28.63
N ALA A 133 -48.48 -1.73 27.71
CA ALA A 133 -49.86 -1.76 27.23
C ALA A 133 -50.63 -2.95 27.83
N GLU A 134 -51.43 -2.64 28.85
CA GLU A 134 -52.40 -3.50 29.52
C GLU A 134 -53.20 -4.41 28.55
N ILE A 135 -53.33 -5.69 28.95
CA ILE A 135 -53.95 -6.77 28.18
C ILE A 135 -55.43 -6.43 27.88
N THR A 136 -55.76 -6.17 26.62
CA THR A 136 -57.14 -6.16 26.11
C THR A 136 -57.31 -7.14 24.95
N PRO A 137 -58.50 -7.74 24.75
CA PRO A 137 -58.68 -8.89 23.87
C PRO A 137 -58.40 -8.57 22.40
N ILE A 138 -57.66 -9.45 21.75
CA ILE A 138 -57.22 -9.37 20.36
C ILE A 138 -58.44 -9.41 19.42
N LYS A 139 -58.93 -8.22 19.03
CA LYS A 139 -59.64 -8.06 17.75
C LYS A 139 -58.59 -7.88 16.66
N ARG A 140 -58.59 -8.77 15.66
CA ARG A 140 -57.75 -8.68 14.46
C ARG A 140 -58.00 -7.35 13.74
N ARG A 141 -57.22 -6.33 14.07
CA ARG A 141 -57.18 -5.05 13.37
C ARG A 141 -56.37 -5.22 12.09
N LYS A 142 -56.95 -4.79 10.96
CA LYS A 142 -56.23 -4.65 9.68
C LYS A 142 -54.94 -3.85 9.94
N LYS A 143 -53.79 -4.42 9.53
CA LYS A 143 -52.49 -3.74 9.59
C LYS A 143 -52.54 -2.46 8.76
N SER A 144 -52.73 -1.30 9.39
CA SER A 144 -52.27 -0.04 8.81
C SER A 144 -50.76 0.00 8.97
N LYS A 145 -50.05 0.10 7.84
CA LYS A 145 -48.60 0.33 7.84
C LYS A 145 -48.36 1.66 8.55
N LYS A 146 -47.78 1.64 9.76
CA LYS A 146 -47.20 2.86 10.33
C LYS A 146 -45.98 3.23 9.47
N PRO A 147 -45.83 4.49 9.04
CA PRO A 147 -44.60 4.91 8.38
C PRO A 147 -43.43 4.74 9.36
N ALA A 148 -42.29 4.28 8.84
CA ALA A 148 -41.05 4.15 9.60
C ALA A 148 -40.72 5.49 10.29
N PRO A 149 -40.08 5.49 11.48
CA PRO A 149 -39.59 6.72 12.08
C PRO A 149 -38.61 7.36 11.08
N THR A 150 -39.03 8.45 10.46
CA THR A 150 -38.16 9.23 9.59
C THR A 150 -37.10 9.86 10.48
N LEU A 151 -35.88 9.31 10.48
CA LEU A 151 -34.72 10.03 10.99
C LEU A 151 -34.68 11.36 10.22
N ASP A 152 -34.75 12.46 10.95
CA ASP A 152 -34.73 13.80 10.35
C ASP A 152 -33.44 13.95 9.53
N ILE A 153 -33.59 14.27 8.24
CA ILE A 153 -32.49 14.44 7.29
C ILE A 153 -31.50 15.50 7.79
N ALA A 154 -31.99 16.50 8.53
CA ALA A 154 -31.14 17.51 9.15
C ALA A 154 -30.22 16.91 10.23
N SER A 155 -30.70 15.94 11.01
CA SER A 155 -29.90 15.26 12.03
C SER A 155 -28.81 14.38 11.40
N LEU A 156 -29.14 13.64 10.32
CA LEU A 156 -28.16 12.87 9.54
C LEU A 156 -27.08 13.77 8.92
N MET A 157 -27.46 14.91 8.33
CA MET A 157 -26.50 15.86 7.79
C MET A 157 -25.59 16.47 8.86
N GLY A 158 -26.09 16.65 10.09
CA GLY A 158 -25.30 17.10 11.24
C GLY A 158 -24.19 16.10 11.59
N ILE A 159 -24.56 14.81 11.73
CA ILE A 159 -23.61 13.73 12.06
C ILE A 159 -22.54 13.57 10.97
N ILE A 160 -22.93 13.67 9.69
CA ILE A 160 -21.98 13.58 8.57
C ILE A 160 -21.00 14.76 8.60
N ARG A 161 -21.49 15.98 8.88
CA ARG A 161 -20.64 17.17 8.95
C ARG A 161 -19.64 17.08 10.10
N GLU A 162 -20.10 16.68 11.28
CA GLU A 162 -19.26 16.46 12.46
C GLU A 162 -18.19 15.40 12.18
N GLY A 163 -18.55 14.29 11.53
CA GLY A 163 -17.61 13.23 11.15
C GLY A 163 -16.54 13.68 10.14
N ILE A 164 -16.86 14.63 9.24
CA ILE A 164 -15.90 15.24 8.32
C ILE A 164 -14.94 16.14 9.09
N GLU A 165 -15.46 17.02 9.95
CA GLU A 165 -14.65 17.94 10.76
C GLU A 165 -13.70 17.20 11.71
N ASP A 166 -14.13 16.09 12.31
CA ASP A 166 -13.31 15.23 13.16
C ASP A 166 -12.23 14.46 12.39
N LYS A 167 -12.51 14.13 11.13
CA LYS A 167 -11.50 13.53 10.24
C LYS A 167 -10.43 14.55 9.89
N GLU A 168 -10.83 15.77 9.52
CA GLU A 168 -9.91 16.87 9.20
C GLU A 168 -9.05 17.25 10.42
N ARG A 169 -9.62 17.27 11.63
CA ARG A 169 -8.85 17.49 12.87
C ARG A 169 -7.77 16.44 13.08
N ARG A 170 -8.08 15.15 12.88
CA ARG A 170 -7.11 14.06 13.02
C ARG A 170 -6.01 14.14 11.97
N GLU A 171 -6.35 14.45 10.73
CA GLU A 171 -5.36 14.63 9.66
C GLU A 171 -4.46 15.85 9.92
N ALA A 172 -5.03 16.96 10.40
CA ALA A 172 -4.27 18.15 10.78
C ALA A 172 -3.28 17.88 11.92
N GLN A 173 -3.69 17.12 12.96
CA GLN A 173 -2.79 16.73 14.06
C GLN A 173 -1.64 15.86 13.57
N ARG A 174 -1.90 14.91 12.66
CA ARG A 174 -0.85 14.06 12.08
C ARG A 174 0.15 14.89 11.27
N LEU A 175 -0.35 15.80 10.42
CA LEU A 175 0.48 16.68 9.62
C LEU A 175 1.30 17.64 10.50
N GLN A 176 0.73 18.14 11.60
CA GLN A 176 1.47 18.96 12.58
C GLN A 176 2.58 18.16 13.25
N TYR A 177 2.29 16.93 13.68
CA TYR A 177 3.30 16.06 14.28
C TYR A 177 4.46 15.77 13.31
N ASP A 178 4.15 15.45 12.05
CA ASP A 178 5.17 15.22 11.03
C ASP A 178 6.00 16.47 10.73
N ARG A 179 5.37 17.65 10.68
CA ARG A 179 6.07 18.94 10.53
C ARG A 179 6.97 19.24 11.72
N GLU A 180 6.52 18.99 12.94
CA GLU A 180 7.33 19.18 14.15
C GLU A 180 8.54 18.23 14.19
N GLN A 181 8.36 16.98 13.79
CA GLN A 181 9.46 16.03 13.67
C GLN A 181 10.48 16.47 12.62
N ALA A 182 10.01 16.92 11.46
CA ALA A 182 10.88 17.46 10.40
C ALA A 182 11.63 18.71 10.86
N ASN A 183 10.97 19.63 11.57
CA ASN A 183 11.61 20.81 12.14
C ASN A 183 12.64 20.43 13.21
N ARG A 184 12.32 19.52 14.13
CA ARG A 184 13.29 19.05 15.14
C ARG A 184 14.52 18.42 14.51
N HIS A 185 14.36 17.64 13.44
CA HIS A 185 15.47 17.07 12.70
C HIS A 185 16.29 18.15 11.98
N ALA A 186 15.64 19.13 11.34
CA ALA A 186 16.31 20.25 10.68
C ALA A 186 17.09 21.13 11.67
N GLU A 187 16.53 21.41 12.85
CA GLU A 187 17.20 22.15 13.93
C GLU A 187 18.42 21.41 14.46
N GLN A 188 18.33 20.08 14.65
CA GLN A 188 19.47 19.25 15.03
C GLN A 188 20.59 19.30 14.00
N LEU A 189 20.26 19.21 12.71
CA LEU A 189 21.25 19.33 11.64
C LEU A 189 21.89 20.72 11.60
N ALA A 190 21.10 21.78 11.74
CA ALA A 190 21.60 23.15 11.78
C ALA A 190 22.52 23.38 12.99
N ALA A 191 22.17 22.84 14.16
CA ALA A 191 23.00 22.90 15.35
C ALA A 191 24.33 22.14 15.16
N GLN A 192 24.29 20.94 14.58
CA GLN A 192 25.51 20.18 14.25
C GLN A 192 26.41 20.94 13.27
N GLN A 193 25.84 21.51 12.21
CA GLN A 193 26.58 22.32 11.24
C GLN A 193 27.24 23.53 11.92
N ARG A 194 26.53 24.20 12.83
CA ARG A 194 27.05 25.37 13.55
C ARG A 194 28.25 25.00 14.45
N VAL A 195 28.14 23.90 15.19
CA VAL A 195 29.25 23.38 16.01
C VAL A 195 30.47 23.05 15.14
N LEU A 196 30.26 22.46 13.96
CA LEU A 196 31.35 22.15 13.03
C LEU A 196 32.05 23.42 12.53
N VAL A 197 31.28 24.45 12.15
CA VAL A 197 31.82 25.74 11.70
C VAL A 197 32.63 26.41 12.81
N ASP A 198 32.13 26.41 14.05
CA ASP A 198 32.84 26.98 15.20
C ASP A 198 34.15 26.23 15.50
N LEU A 199 34.15 24.90 15.38
CA LEU A 199 35.35 24.07 15.53
C LEU A 199 36.39 24.39 14.45
N VAL A 200 35.97 24.50 13.19
CA VAL A 200 36.85 24.86 12.06
C VAL A 200 37.45 26.25 12.28
N ALA A 201 36.65 27.22 12.71
CA ALA A 201 37.12 28.57 13.02
C ALA A 201 38.15 28.58 14.17
N ALA A 202 37.93 27.79 15.22
CA ALA A 202 38.87 27.65 16.34
C ALA A 202 40.19 27.01 15.92
N ILE A 203 40.16 25.98 15.06
CA ILE A 203 41.35 25.34 14.51
C ILE A 203 42.13 26.32 13.63
N ALA A 204 41.45 27.06 12.75
CA ALA A 204 42.08 28.08 11.90
C ALA A 204 42.76 29.19 12.72
N LYS A 205 42.13 29.65 13.81
CA LYS A 205 42.71 30.63 14.73
C LYS A 205 43.95 30.07 15.44
N LYS A 206 43.91 28.81 15.88
CA LYS A 206 45.03 28.14 16.55
C LYS A 206 46.23 27.91 15.60
N LEU A 207 45.96 27.64 14.32
CA LEU A 207 46.99 27.52 13.28
C LEU A 207 47.64 28.87 12.96
N LYS A 208 46.85 29.95 12.86
CA LYS A 208 47.38 31.31 12.70
C LYS A 208 48.28 31.72 13.87
N ASN A 209 47.89 31.40 15.10
CA ASN A 209 48.67 31.74 16.29
C ASN A 209 49.95 30.89 16.48
N LYS A 210 50.14 29.80 15.73
CA LYS A 210 51.36 28.96 15.76
C LYS A 210 52.39 29.34 14.70
N ASN A 211 52.03 30.15 13.71
CA ASN A 211 52.89 30.56 12.60
C ASN A 211 53.44 32.01 12.76
N ILE A 212 53.44 32.53 14.00
CA ILE A 212 54.11 33.76 14.44
C ILE A 212 55.03 33.35 15.59
#